data_AF-A0A959EVC3-F1
#
_entry.id   AF-A0A959EVC3-F1
#
_cell.length_a   1.000
_cell.length_b   1.000
_cell.length_c   1.000
_cell.angle_alpha   90.00
_cell.angle_beta   90.00
_cell.angle_gamma   90.00
#
_symmetry.space_group_name_H-M   'P 1'
#
loop_
_entity.id
_entity.type
_entity.pdbx_description
1 polymer ?
#
loop_
_entity_poly.entity_id
_entity_poly.type
_entity_poly.pdbx_seq_one_letter_code
_entity_poly.pdbx_strand_id
1 'polypeptide(L)'
;GWKCREGAHDYLTANCDPDAVFVDPVWEYAHTGANGCSITGGYMYRGCQYPELYGYYLCADYCTGRFWGIRDDGAGNWETVDLANLSNFEFVSFGEDFNGELYVAAIGSGQVLRVVETTASMDIEVGATDESCEGAGNGTAAASW
;
A
#
# COMPACT_ATOMS: atom_id res chain seq x y z
N GLY A 1 -1.19 15.57 19.85
CA GLY A 1 -1.20 14.61 18.73
C GLY A 1 0.09 13.82 18.74
N TRP A 2 0.92 13.96 17.70
CA TRP A 2 2.07 13.07 17.42
C TRP A 2 3.07 12.86 18.57
N LYS A 3 3.42 13.91 19.34
CA LYS A 3 4.30 13.72 20.50
C LYS A 3 3.70 12.73 21.53
N CYS A 4 2.39 12.82 21.74
CA CYS A 4 1.67 12.08 22.76
C CYS A 4 1.34 10.65 22.33
N ARG A 5 1.29 10.39 21.01
CA ARG A 5 0.78 9.15 20.41
C ARG A 5 1.69 8.65 19.31
N GLU A 6 2.02 7.37 19.34
CA GLU A 6 2.63 6.62 18.24
C GLU A 6 1.64 5.52 17.86
N GLY A 7 0.93 5.70 16.74
CA GLY A 7 -0.24 4.89 16.42
C GLY A 7 -1.36 5.04 17.47
N ALA A 8 -1.94 3.93 17.90
CA ALA A 8 -2.93 3.85 18.98
C ALA A 8 -2.28 3.76 20.39
N HIS A 9 -0.97 3.93 20.48
CA HIS A 9 -0.22 3.82 21.73
C HIS A 9 0.24 5.17 22.26
N ASP A 10 0.37 5.26 23.58
CA ASP A 10 0.99 6.42 24.23
C ASP A 10 2.50 6.41 24.01
N TYR A 11 3.08 7.58 23.71
CA TYR A 11 4.52 7.74 23.46
C TYR A 11 5.18 8.65 24.50
N LEU A 12 5.18 9.97 24.28
CA LEU A 12 5.74 10.95 25.21
C LEU A 12 4.64 11.83 25.79
N THR A 13 4.00 11.34 26.84
CA THR A 13 2.81 11.96 27.47
C THR A 13 3.12 13.21 28.31
N ALA A 14 4.40 13.54 28.55
CA ALA A 14 4.78 14.75 29.26
C ALA A 14 4.31 16.00 28.51
N ASN A 15 3.55 16.87 29.20
CA ASN A 15 2.90 18.07 28.65
C ASN A 15 1.86 17.77 27.55
N CYS A 16 1.27 16.58 27.56
CA CYS A 16 0.05 16.29 26.82
C CYS A 16 -1.16 16.73 27.64
N ASP A 17 -2.16 17.28 26.96
CA ASP A 17 -3.44 17.60 27.59
C ASP A 17 -4.12 16.28 28.00
N PRO A 18 -4.40 16.07 29.31
CA PRO A 18 -5.02 14.84 29.79
C PRO A 18 -6.47 14.67 29.30
N ASP A 19 -7.13 15.75 28.88
CA ASP A 19 -8.50 15.73 28.39
C ASP A 19 -8.56 15.68 26.85
N ALA A 20 -7.41 15.62 26.17
CA ALA A 20 -7.36 15.53 24.72
C ALA A 20 -7.93 14.20 24.22
N VAL A 21 -8.89 14.30 23.30
CA VAL A 21 -9.42 13.15 22.56
C VAL A 21 -8.71 13.05 21.23
N PHE A 22 -8.03 11.94 20.98
CA PHE A 22 -7.40 11.62 19.71
C PHE A 22 -8.22 10.58 18.94
N VAL A 23 -8.17 10.65 17.61
CA VAL A 23 -8.72 9.61 16.75
C VAL A 23 -7.60 8.62 16.46
N ASP A 24 -7.84 7.36 16.77
CA ASP A 24 -6.89 6.29 16.53
C ASP A 24 -6.78 5.96 15.03
N PRO A 25 -5.62 5.42 14.59
CA PRO A 25 -5.48 4.97 13.23
C PRO A 25 -6.46 3.82 12.93
N VAL A 26 -6.90 3.74 11.68
CA VAL A 26 -7.70 2.63 11.16
C VAL A 26 -6.96 1.30 11.28
N TRP A 27 -5.67 1.33 10.99
CA TRP A 27 -4.78 0.18 11.04
C TRP A 27 -3.37 0.63 11.39
N GLU A 28 -2.67 -0.21 12.15
CA GLU A 28 -1.27 -0.05 12.50
C GLU A 28 -0.57 -1.42 12.50
N TYR A 29 0.75 -1.42 12.43
CA TYR A 29 1.56 -2.62 12.53
C TYR A 29 2.86 -2.33 13.26
N ALA A 30 3.45 -3.36 13.86
CA ALA A 30 4.75 -3.25 14.49
C ALA A 30 5.85 -3.10 13.43
N HIS A 31 6.46 -1.93 13.32
CA HIS A 31 7.58 -1.64 12.41
C HIS A 31 8.96 -2.02 12.98
N THR A 32 9.05 -3.15 13.70
CA THR A 32 10.30 -3.64 14.30
C THR A 32 10.66 -5.05 13.84
N GLY A 33 11.95 -5.29 13.61
CA GLY A 33 12.47 -6.60 13.24
C GLY A 33 11.92 -7.11 11.90
N ALA A 34 11.42 -8.34 11.90
CA ALA A 34 10.92 -9.01 10.70
C ALA A 34 9.52 -8.52 10.24
N ASN A 35 8.85 -7.67 11.01
CA ASN A 35 7.49 -7.24 10.72
C ASN A 35 7.41 -6.13 9.67
N GLY A 36 8.49 -5.34 9.52
CA GLY A 36 8.65 -4.22 8.59
C GLY A 36 9.32 -3.02 9.26
N CYS A 37 9.40 -1.89 8.56
CA CYS A 37 10.08 -0.68 9.03
C CYS A 37 9.35 0.62 8.65
N SER A 38 8.66 0.67 7.51
CA SER A 38 8.03 1.89 7.00
C SER A 38 7.04 1.56 5.91
N ILE A 39 5.79 1.99 6.08
CA ILE A 39 4.82 2.07 4.99
C ILE A 39 5.25 3.18 4.03
N THR A 40 5.33 2.89 2.73
CA THR A 40 5.66 3.90 1.71
C THR A 40 4.47 4.70 1.23
N GLY A 41 3.28 4.16 1.43
CA GLY A 41 2.02 4.76 1.03
C GLY A 41 1.08 3.71 0.47
N GLY A 42 0.02 4.16 -0.19
CA GLY A 42 -0.97 3.26 -0.75
C GLY A 42 -2.05 3.98 -1.55
N TYR A 43 -2.81 3.20 -2.33
CA TYR A 43 -3.92 3.68 -3.16
C TYR A 43 -5.16 2.79 -2.94
N MET A 44 -6.33 3.40 -3.08
CA MET A 44 -7.59 2.65 -3.12
C MET A 44 -7.76 2.02 -4.50
N TYR A 45 -7.87 0.70 -4.58
CA TYR A 45 -8.12 0.01 -5.85
C TYR A 45 -9.57 0.26 -6.32
N ARG A 46 -9.70 0.80 -7.53
CA ARG A 46 -10.99 1.10 -8.18
C ARG A 46 -11.12 0.51 -9.59
N GLY A 47 -10.15 -0.31 -9.98
CA GLY A 47 -10.12 -1.02 -11.24
C GLY A 47 -11.27 -2.00 -11.38
N CYS A 48 -11.58 -2.35 -12.62
CA CYS A 48 -12.61 -3.32 -12.95
C CYS A 48 -12.04 -4.70 -13.25
N GLN A 49 -10.72 -4.82 -13.43
CA GLN A 49 -10.09 -6.09 -13.79
C GLN A 49 -10.04 -7.08 -12.62
N TYR A 50 -9.87 -6.59 -11.38
CA TYR A 50 -9.78 -7.39 -10.16
C TYR A 50 -10.88 -6.99 -9.16
N PRO A 51 -12.13 -7.46 -9.35
CA PRO A 51 -13.26 -7.04 -8.52
C PRO A 51 -13.09 -7.37 -7.03
N GLU A 52 -12.32 -8.39 -6.66
CA GLU A 52 -12.09 -8.75 -5.26
C GLU A 52 -11.25 -7.70 -4.52
N LEU A 53 -10.39 -6.96 -5.25
CA LEU A 53 -9.63 -5.86 -4.69
C LEU A 53 -10.42 -4.55 -4.62
N TYR A 54 -11.62 -4.47 -5.19
CA TYR A 54 -12.39 -3.24 -5.24
C TYR A 54 -12.68 -2.69 -3.83
N GLY A 55 -12.28 -1.44 -3.60
CA GLY A 55 -12.47 -0.75 -2.33
C GLY A 55 -11.43 -1.08 -1.26
N TYR A 56 -10.42 -1.89 -1.54
CA TYR A 56 -9.27 -2.04 -0.66
C TYR A 56 -8.27 -0.89 -0.89
N TYR A 57 -7.82 -0.30 0.21
CA TYR A 57 -6.61 0.52 0.25
C TYR A 57 -5.41 -0.41 0.33
N LEU A 58 -4.62 -0.44 -0.75
CA LEU A 58 -3.41 -1.26 -0.86
C LEU A 58 -2.22 -0.42 -0.44
N CYS A 59 -1.44 -0.92 0.52
CA CYS A 59 -0.19 -0.28 0.96
C CYS A 59 0.95 -1.29 1.07
N ALA A 60 2.19 -0.80 1.00
CA ALA A 60 3.39 -1.62 1.07
C ALA A 60 4.40 -1.14 2.12
N ASP A 61 5.16 -2.08 2.68
CA ASP A 61 6.33 -1.81 3.51
C ASP A 61 7.62 -1.76 2.67
N TYR A 62 8.41 -0.70 2.87
CA TYR A 62 9.66 -0.44 2.16
C TYR A 62 10.69 -1.57 2.34
N CYS A 63 10.90 -2.02 3.58
CA CYS A 63 12.01 -2.91 3.93
C CYS A 63 11.73 -4.37 3.59
N THR A 64 10.46 -4.79 3.72
CA THR A 64 10.08 -6.20 3.61
C THR A 64 9.43 -6.51 2.27
N GLY A 65 8.81 -5.53 1.62
CA GLY A 65 7.98 -5.76 0.43
C GLY A 65 6.66 -6.46 0.76
N ARG A 66 6.22 -6.41 2.02
CA ARG A 66 4.87 -6.83 2.41
C ARG A 66 3.84 -5.85 1.87
N PHE A 67 2.72 -6.39 1.39
CA PHE A 67 1.55 -5.63 0.96
C PHE A 67 0.36 -6.00 1.81
N TRP A 68 -0.44 -5.00 2.15
CA TRP A 68 -1.70 -5.18 2.85
C TRP A 68 -2.83 -4.50 2.09
N GLY A 69 -4.00 -5.12 2.17
CA GLY A 69 -5.27 -4.53 1.75
C GLY A 69 -6.08 -4.18 2.98
N ILE A 70 -6.57 -2.96 3.06
CA ILE A 70 -7.39 -2.46 4.18
C ILE A 70 -8.72 -1.96 3.62
N ARG A 71 -9.84 -2.41 4.17
CA ARG A 71 -11.18 -2.00 3.70
C ARG A 71 -12.16 -1.83 4.86
N ASP A 72 -13.12 -0.94 4.69
CA ASP A 72 -14.27 -0.81 5.58
C ASP A 72 -15.26 -1.97 5.32
N ASP A 73 -15.67 -2.67 6.37
CA ASP A 73 -16.62 -3.78 6.26
C ASP A 73 -18.08 -3.31 6.04
N GLY A 74 -18.32 -1.99 6.04
CA GLY A 74 -19.62 -1.35 5.91
C GLY A 74 -20.45 -1.35 7.20
N ALA A 75 -19.93 -1.95 8.28
CA ALA A 75 -20.52 -1.97 9.61
C ALA A 75 -19.75 -1.06 10.60
N GLY A 76 -18.80 -0.27 10.10
CA GLY A 76 -17.96 0.62 10.90
C GLY A 76 -16.73 -0.07 11.50
N ASN A 77 -16.40 -1.29 11.05
CA ASN A 77 -15.11 -1.90 11.33
C ASN A 77 -14.23 -1.92 10.07
N TRP A 78 -12.97 -2.26 10.28
CA TRP A 78 -12.00 -2.36 9.20
C TRP A 78 -11.44 -3.77 9.14
N GLU A 79 -11.41 -4.32 7.93
CA GLU A 79 -10.72 -5.56 7.64
C GLU A 79 -9.32 -5.28 7.10
N THR A 80 -8.37 -6.17 7.41
CA THR A 80 -7.02 -6.12 6.88
C THR A 80 -6.63 -7.49 6.36
N VAL A 81 -6.07 -7.54 5.15
CA VAL A 81 -5.61 -8.75 4.48
C VAL A 81 -4.12 -8.61 4.19
N ASP A 82 -3.34 -9.63 4.50
CA ASP A 82 -1.96 -9.76 4.01
C ASP A 82 -2.03 -10.26 2.57
N LEU A 83 -1.70 -9.40 1.62
CA LEU A 83 -1.90 -9.66 0.19
C LEU A 83 -0.68 -10.33 -0.44
N ALA A 84 0.52 -10.01 0.05
CA ALA A 84 1.76 -10.54 -0.48
C ALA A 84 2.97 -10.20 0.38
N ASN A 85 4.03 -10.97 0.22
CA ASN A 85 5.38 -10.61 0.64
C ASN A 85 6.32 -10.73 -0.57
N LEU A 86 6.49 -9.62 -1.29
CA LEU A 86 7.23 -9.54 -2.54
C LEU A 86 8.66 -9.08 -2.22
N SER A 87 9.56 -10.03 -2.03
CA SER A 87 10.90 -9.76 -1.53
C SER A 87 11.72 -8.80 -2.42
N ASN A 88 12.36 -7.80 -1.78
CA ASN A 88 13.56 -7.09 -2.25
C ASN A 88 13.42 -6.06 -3.40
N PHE A 89 12.29 -5.35 -3.47
CA PHE A 89 12.05 -4.35 -4.54
C PHE A 89 11.97 -2.89 -4.07
N GLU A 90 12.04 -2.62 -2.75
CA GLU A 90 12.03 -1.27 -2.18
C GLU A 90 10.91 -0.40 -2.81
N PHE A 91 9.65 -0.79 -2.60
CA PHE A 91 8.51 -0.14 -3.21
C PHE A 91 8.27 1.25 -2.61
N VAL A 92 8.40 2.31 -3.40
CA VAL A 92 8.46 3.70 -2.90
C VAL A 92 7.24 4.55 -3.24
N SER A 93 6.43 4.15 -4.22
CA SER A 93 5.23 4.88 -4.61
C SER A 93 4.24 3.97 -5.30
N PHE A 94 2.98 4.33 -5.25
CA PHE A 94 1.91 3.75 -6.05
C PHE A 94 1.45 4.75 -7.11
N GLY A 95 0.81 4.23 -8.15
CA GLY A 95 0.13 4.98 -9.19
C GLY A 95 -1.09 4.21 -9.70
N GLU A 96 -1.98 4.90 -10.39
CA GLU A 96 -3.22 4.36 -10.96
C GLU A 96 -3.30 4.77 -12.43
N ASP A 97 -3.72 3.87 -13.31
CA ASP A 97 -4.02 4.22 -14.70
C ASP A 97 -5.44 4.79 -14.87
N PHE A 98 -5.85 5.06 -16.11
CA PHE A 98 -7.20 5.61 -16.37
C PHE A 98 -8.34 4.61 -16.10
N ASN A 99 -8.05 3.31 -16.02
CA ASN A 99 -9.01 2.25 -15.75
C ASN A 99 -9.16 1.94 -14.26
N GLY A 100 -8.30 2.53 -13.42
CA GLY A 100 -8.28 2.27 -11.98
C GLY A 100 -7.35 1.12 -11.57
N GLU A 101 -6.52 0.63 -12.50
CA GLU A 101 -5.56 -0.44 -12.23
C GLU A 101 -4.30 0.13 -11.58
N LEU A 102 -3.79 -0.58 -10.57
CA LEU A 102 -2.69 -0.08 -9.76
C LEU A 102 -1.32 -0.52 -10.26
N TYR A 103 -0.37 0.38 -10.05
CA TYR A 103 1.05 0.23 -10.34
C TYR A 103 1.86 0.61 -9.11
N VAL A 104 3.07 0.05 -8.99
CA VAL A 104 4.01 0.35 -7.92
C VAL A 104 5.40 0.66 -8.50
N ALA A 105 6.04 1.70 -7.98
CA ALA A 105 7.42 2.05 -8.30
C ALA A 105 8.37 1.32 -7.33
N ALA A 106 9.26 0.50 -7.88
CA ALA A 106 10.29 -0.23 -7.17
C ALA A 106 11.64 0.47 -7.37
N ILE A 107 12.17 1.15 -6.35
CA ILE A 107 13.42 1.91 -6.50
C ILE A 107 14.64 0.98 -6.62
N GLY A 108 14.59 -0.18 -5.98
CA GLY A 108 15.69 -1.14 -5.98
C GLY A 108 15.98 -1.73 -7.36
N SER A 109 14.93 -1.91 -8.19
CA SER A 109 15.07 -2.35 -9.58
C SER A 109 14.95 -1.22 -10.61
N GLY A 110 14.49 -0.03 -10.21
CA GLY A 110 14.22 1.09 -11.10
C GLY A 110 13.01 0.87 -12.02
N GLN A 111 12.06 0.02 -11.62
CA GLN A 111 10.92 -0.37 -12.44
C GLN A 111 9.59 0.19 -11.91
N VAL A 112 8.64 0.38 -12.83
CA VAL A 112 7.22 0.50 -12.51
C VAL A 112 6.57 -0.84 -12.84
N LEU A 113 5.98 -1.47 -11.84
CA LEU A 113 5.39 -2.80 -11.93
C LEU A 113 3.88 -2.69 -11.77
N ARG A 114 3.14 -3.44 -12.56
CA ARG A 114 1.69 -3.52 -12.45
C ARG A 114 1.31 -4.48 -11.31
N VAL A 115 0.34 -4.10 -10.49
CA VAL A 115 -0.27 -4.98 -9.47
C VAL A 115 -1.30 -5.88 -10.14
N VAL A 116 -1.21 -7.18 -9.87
CA VAL A 116 -2.05 -8.23 -10.46
C VAL A 116 -2.59 -9.12 -9.36
N GLU A 117 -3.90 -9.34 -9.34
CA GLU A 117 -4.49 -10.37 -8.49
C GLU A 117 -4.23 -11.76 -9.09
N THR A 118 -3.79 -12.70 -8.26
CA THR A 118 -3.57 -14.10 -8.65
C THR A 118 -4.81 -14.94 -8.34
N THR A 119 -4.93 -16.12 -8.97
CA THR A 119 -6.11 -17.01 -8.80
C THR A 119 -6.28 -17.62 -7.40
N ALA A 120 -5.39 -17.35 -6.46
CA ALA A 120 -5.65 -17.60 -5.04
C ALA A 120 -6.39 -16.38 -4.49
N SER A 121 -7.59 -16.59 -3.94
CA SER A 121 -8.49 -15.52 -3.48
C SER A 121 -7.72 -14.45 -2.70
N MET A 122 -7.63 -13.25 -3.27
CA MET A 122 -6.99 -12.07 -2.68
C MET A 122 -5.47 -12.10 -2.46
N ASP A 123 -4.70 -12.88 -3.22
CA ASP A 123 -3.23 -12.76 -3.27
C ASP A 123 -2.80 -11.88 -4.46
N ILE A 124 -1.81 -10.99 -4.27
CA ILE A 124 -1.29 -10.13 -5.35
C ILE A 124 0.14 -10.49 -5.77
N GLU A 125 0.45 -10.23 -7.03
CA GLU A 125 1.81 -10.20 -7.56
C GLU A 125 2.08 -8.87 -8.29
N VAL A 126 3.36 -8.58 -8.56
CA VAL A 126 3.77 -7.42 -9.34
C VAL A 126 4.61 -7.84 -10.53
N GLY A 127 4.31 -7.30 -11.70
CA GLY A 127 4.99 -7.67 -12.94
C GLY A 127 5.30 -6.47 -13.83
N ALA A 128 6.40 -6.56 -14.58
CA ALA A 128 6.67 -5.65 -15.69
C ALA A 128 6.02 -6.23 -16.95
N THR A 129 5.16 -5.46 -17.60
CA THR A 129 4.73 -5.76 -18.97
C THR A 129 5.55 -4.92 -19.93
N ASP A 130 6.40 -5.55 -20.75
CA ASP A 130 7.04 -4.87 -21.88
C ASP A 130 5.95 -4.46 -22.88
N GLU A 131 5.59 -3.18 -22.89
CA GLU A 131 4.76 -2.61 -23.95
C GLU A 131 5.59 -2.39 -25.20
N SER A 132 5.23 -3.08 -26.28
CA SER A 132 5.90 -2.97 -27.58
C SER A 132 5.34 -1.86 -28.47
N CYS A 133 4.30 -1.11 -28.03
CA CYS A 133 3.61 -0.14 -28.88
C CYS A 133 3.26 1.15 -28.13
N GLU A 134 3.73 2.29 -28.65
CA GLU A 134 3.27 3.62 -28.21
C GLU A 134 1.76 3.77 -28.46
N GLY A 135 0.99 4.04 -27.41
CA GLY A 135 -0.45 4.37 -27.49
C GLY A 135 -1.41 3.29 -26.98
N ALA A 136 -0.92 2.16 -26.47
CA ALA A 136 -1.70 1.32 -25.59
C ALA A 136 -1.71 1.95 -24.18
N GLY A 137 -2.84 1.87 -23.50
CA GLY A 137 -3.14 2.65 -22.28
C GLY A 137 -2.44 2.14 -21.01
N ASN A 138 -1.24 1.60 -21.11
CA ASN A 138 -0.52 0.95 -20.03
C ASN A 138 0.81 1.69 -19.85
N GLY A 139 0.85 2.50 -18.78
CA GLY A 139 1.83 3.55 -18.54
C GLY A 139 3.30 3.14 -18.74
N THR A 140 3.97 3.82 -19.67
CA THR A 140 5.41 4.04 -19.62
C THR A 140 5.66 5.40 -18.95
N ALA A 141 6.26 5.38 -17.75
CA ALA A 141 6.80 6.58 -17.14
C ALA A 141 8.26 6.75 -17.62
N ALA A 142 8.43 7.45 -18.74
CA ALA A 142 9.76 7.82 -19.21
C ALA A 142 10.25 9.06 -18.44
N ALA A 143 11.32 8.91 -17.64
CA ALA A 143 12.08 10.03 -17.11
C ALA A 143 13.24 10.34 -18.06
N SER A 144 13.15 11.47 -18.77
CA SER A 144 14.28 12.03 -19.53
C SER A 144 14.98 13.09 -18.67
N TRP A 145 16.30 12.98 -18.53
CA TRP A 145 17.17 14.03 -17.98
C TRP A 145 17.33 15.20 -18.95
#